data_AF-A0ABD1EVK8-F1
#
_entry.id   AF-A0ABD1EVK8-F1
#
_cell.length_a   1.000
_cell.length_b   1.000
_cell.length_c   1.000
_cell.angle_alpha   90.00
_cell.angle_beta   90.00
_cell.angle_gamma   90.00
#
_symmetry.space_group_name_H-M   'P 1'
#
loop_
_entity.id
_entity.type
_entity.pdbx_description
1 polymer ?
#
loop_
_entity_poly.entity_id
_entity_poly.type
_entity_poly.pdbx_seq_one_letter_code
_entity_poly.pdbx_strand_id
1 'polypeptide(L)'
;MVFALRHVTQGNTLILGHNILYSIGRSRSNNIYVTDCSASNRHALLKTTNSAAIIEDKKSKNGTWVNDQKITIPTILENGDIILFGKESAAYVFLIPKFKAYISNTIDVTVKSNLIECLEQLRIKIMEIYMDNCTHYVTMSVSFESMKYEPILSHLIAKKHVITPDYFHELLENIEEAPLIPNNYKHMPELNQQIKAEGIQDINFKAKRKNLFDDILFIFFQEDESQLIDLIRLSGGEVIPYTAEKGFCENLISKFKLSIYVMIEDHIKQGNLKNISFFKREMKKRNKILLTINEDEIYLSILKGEPFDQKELEERRLNGIINNDEETTKQSKWIGKKRKKPYKTSKETRIVQNPFALLIPKNTKVIAVEDKDKEIFNLNDSPTKKTKNQINIKKVVTSNGISHNEGMFM
;
A
#
# COMPACT_ATOMS: atom_id res chain seq x y z
N MET A 1 -9.84 18.52 -8.76
CA MET A 1 -9.36 18.12 -7.41
C MET A 1 -10.45 17.31 -6.76
N VAL A 2 -10.24 16.05 -6.39
CA VAL A 2 -11.24 15.28 -5.65
C VAL A 2 -11.45 15.93 -4.28
N PHE A 3 -12.71 16.00 -3.82
CA PHE A 3 -13.07 16.48 -2.48
C PHE A 3 -13.72 15.36 -1.69
N ALA A 4 -13.62 15.41 -0.37
CA ALA A 4 -14.23 14.42 0.49
C ALA A 4 -14.73 15.01 1.81
N LEU A 5 -15.74 14.36 2.41
CA LEU A 5 -16.20 14.60 3.76
C LEU A 5 -16.05 13.32 4.58
N ARG A 6 -15.21 13.34 5.61
CA ARG A 6 -15.08 12.21 6.54
C ARG A 6 -15.83 12.50 7.82
N HIS A 7 -16.76 11.64 8.19
CA HIS A 7 -17.47 11.77 9.47
C HIS A 7 -16.48 11.56 10.63
N VAL A 8 -16.46 12.47 11.60
CA VAL A 8 -15.47 12.48 12.69
C VAL A 8 -15.62 11.25 13.59
N THR A 9 -16.84 10.87 13.97
CA THR A 9 -17.08 9.73 14.86
C THR A 9 -17.27 8.39 14.13
N GLN A 10 -17.98 8.36 13.01
CA GLN A 10 -18.27 7.13 12.26
C GLN A 10 -17.10 6.70 11.34
N GLY A 11 -16.19 7.62 11.00
CA GLY A 11 -15.03 7.34 10.15
C GLY A 11 -15.33 7.18 8.65
N ASN A 12 -16.60 6.97 8.27
CA ASN A 12 -17.01 6.86 6.87
C ASN A 12 -16.71 8.15 6.09
N THR A 13 -16.27 7.97 4.86
CA THR A 13 -15.87 9.06 3.98
C THR A 13 -16.78 9.10 2.76
N LEU A 14 -17.21 10.31 2.41
CA LEU A 14 -17.99 10.61 1.23
C LEU A 14 -17.09 11.29 0.19
N ILE A 15 -17.15 10.87 -1.08
CA ILE A 15 -16.39 11.47 -2.19
C ILE A 15 -17.31 12.37 -3.00
N LEU A 16 -16.93 13.63 -3.12
CA LEU A 16 -17.71 14.64 -3.81
C LEU A 16 -17.15 14.84 -5.22
N GLY A 17 -18.00 14.63 -6.21
CA GLY A 17 -17.76 15.00 -7.60
C GLY A 17 -17.66 16.51 -7.82
N HIS A 18 -17.17 16.91 -8.99
CA HIS A 18 -16.91 18.31 -9.36
C HIS A 18 -18.14 18.98 -9.96
N ASN A 19 -18.31 20.27 -9.68
CA ASN A 19 -19.42 21.07 -10.22
C ASN A 19 -20.81 20.55 -9.82
N ILE A 20 -20.90 19.87 -8.68
CA ILE A 20 -22.14 19.32 -8.13
C ILE A 20 -22.56 20.16 -6.92
N LEU A 21 -23.88 20.33 -6.76
CA LEU A 21 -24.49 20.95 -5.59
C LEU A 21 -25.11 19.87 -4.70
N TYR A 22 -24.49 19.62 -3.55
CA TYR A 22 -24.98 18.66 -2.58
C TYR A 22 -25.89 19.33 -1.57
N SER A 23 -27.08 18.75 -1.39
CA SER A 23 -27.93 19.05 -0.25
C SER A 23 -27.50 18.24 0.97
N ILE A 24 -27.48 18.86 2.15
CA ILE A 24 -27.05 18.25 3.41
C ILE A 24 -28.16 18.42 4.44
N GLY A 25 -28.53 17.36 5.15
CA GLY A 25 -29.45 17.46 6.28
C GLY A 25 -30.04 16.15 6.76
N ARG A 26 -30.92 16.25 7.75
CA ARG A 26 -31.55 15.09 8.42
C ARG A 26 -32.65 14.41 7.61
N SER A 27 -33.12 15.02 6.53
CA SER A 27 -34.02 14.33 5.61
C SER A 27 -33.22 13.31 4.78
N ARG A 28 -33.79 12.11 4.56
CA ARG A 28 -33.25 11.11 3.62
C ARG A 28 -33.28 11.57 2.16
N SER A 29 -34.02 12.64 1.87
CA SER A 29 -34.07 13.25 0.53
C SER A 29 -32.86 14.12 0.18
N ASN A 30 -31.90 14.28 1.11
CA ASN A 30 -30.67 15.02 0.83
C ASN A 30 -29.61 14.08 0.26
N ASN A 31 -28.73 14.61 -0.59
CA ASN A 31 -27.58 13.86 -1.12
C ASN A 31 -26.67 13.35 0.02
N ILE A 32 -26.49 14.19 1.04
CA ILE A 32 -25.72 13.87 2.25
C ILE A 32 -26.67 13.83 3.43
N TYR A 33 -26.98 12.62 3.85
CA TYR A 33 -27.84 12.35 4.99
C TYR A 33 -27.06 12.46 6.32
N VAL A 34 -27.52 13.35 7.19
CA VAL A 34 -26.98 13.54 8.54
C VAL A 34 -27.94 12.90 9.54
N THR A 35 -27.50 11.91 10.30
CA THR A 35 -28.37 11.16 11.23
C THR A 35 -28.76 11.96 12.48
N ASP A 36 -27.99 12.98 12.84
CA ASP A 36 -28.16 13.76 14.07
C ASP A 36 -29.49 14.54 14.10
N CYS A 37 -30.20 14.43 15.22
CA CYS A 37 -31.51 15.06 15.38
C CYS A 37 -31.46 16.59 15.47
N SER A 38 -30.31 17.16 15.81
CA SER A 38 -30.04 18.59 15.87
C SER A 38 -29.84 19.22 14.48
N ALA A 39 -29.60 18.42 13.45
CA ALA A 39 -29.55 18.91 12.08
C ALA A 39 -30.97 19.20 11.55
N SER A 40 -31.14 20.34 10.85
CA SER A 40 -32.37 20.61 10.10
C SER A 40 -32.59 19.59 8.98
N ASN A 41 -33.86 19.40 8.58
CA ASN A 41 -34.21 18.50 7.47
C ASN A 41 -33.49 18.87 6.17
N ARG A 42 -33.35 20.17 5.87
CA ARG A 42 -32.44 20.73 4.86
C ARG A 42 -31.56 21.73 5.60
N HIS A 43 -30.33 21.36 5.89
CA HIS A 43 -29.45 22.08 6.80
C HIS A 43 -28.54 23.04 6.05
N ALA A 44 -27.81 22.53 5.07
CA ALA A 44 -26.81 23.27 4.32
C ALA A 44 -26.78 22.83 2.86
N LEU A 45 -26.14 23.63 2.03
CA LEU A 45 -25.71 23.28 0.68
C LEU A 45 -24.20 23.29 0.62
N LEU A 46 -23.63 22.32 -0.09
CA LEU A 46 -22.21 22.25 -0.40
C LEU A 46 -22.05 22.24 -1.92
N LYS A 47 -21.51 23.32 -2.47
CA LYS A 47 -21.22 23.44 -3.90
C LYS A 47 -19.76 23.14 -4.14
N THR A 48 -19.47 22.09 -4.90
CA THR A 48 -18.12 21.85 -5.41
C THR A 48 -17.92 22.59 -6.73
N THR A 49 -16.72 23.06 -6.97
CA THR A 49 -16.30 23.69 -8.24
C THR A 49 -15.00 23.05 -8.71
N ASN A 50 -14.43 23.51 -9.82
CA ASN A 50 -13.14 23.00 -10.29
C ASN A 50 -11.99 23.20 -9.28
N SER A 51 -12.05 24.24 -8.45
CA SER A 51 -10.94 24.66 -7.58
C SER A 51 -11.27 24.74 -6.08
N ALA A 52 -12.55 24.79 -5.72
CA ALA A 52 -12.98 25.02 -4.34
C ALA A 52 -14.28 24.29 -4.00
N ALA A 53 -14.53 24.08 -2.72
CA ALA A 53 -15.83 23.72 -2.20
C ALA A 53 -16.37 24.86 -1.33
N ILE A 54 -17.64 25.21 -1.51
CA ILE A 54 -18.29 26.33 -0.85
C ILE A 54 -19.50 25.81 -0.08
N ILE A 55 -19.54 26.09 1.22
CA ILE A 55 -20.64 25.69 2.09
C ILE A 55 -21.53 26.89 2.44
N GLU A 56 -22.85 26.67 2.41
CA GLU A 56 -23.86 27.66 2.75
C GLU A 56 -24.88 27.06 3.72
N ASP A 57 -25.08 27.71 4.86
CA ASP A 57 -26.17 27.37 5.79
C ASP A 57 -27.53 27.79 5.23
N LYS A 58 -28.52 26.89 5.22
CA LYS A 58 -29.87 27.17 4.71
C LYS A 58 -30.83 27.62 5.82
N LYS A 59 -30.41 28.60 6.62
CA LYS A 59 -31.15 29.12 7.79
C LYS A 59 -31.53 27.98 8.74
N SER A 60 -30.57 27.11 9.02
CA SER A 60 -30.78 25.95 9.89
C SER A 60 -31.04 26.39 11.34
N LYS A 61 -31.72 25.54 12.13
CA LYS A 61 -32.13 25.90 13.50
C LYS A 61 -30.92 26.10 14.43
N ASN A 62 -29.90 25.26 14.28
CA ASN A 62 -28.72 25.24 15.14
C ASN A 62 -27.47 25.85 14.47
N GLY A 63 -27.54 26.17 13.18
CA GLY A 63 -26.44 26.72 12.41
C GLY A 63 -25.45 25.66 11.92
N THR A 64 -24.70 26.05 10.89
CA THR A 64 -23.49 25.37 10.42
C THR A 64 -22.27 26.07 11.01
N TRP A 65 -21.28 25.29 11.46
CA TRP A 65 -20.03 25.81 12.01
C TRP A 65 -18.85 25.24 11.22
N VAL A 66 -17.84 26.08 10.97
CA VAL A 66 -16.56 25.69 10.36
C VAL A 66 -15.46 26.11 11.32
N ASN A 67 -14.63 25.17 11.77
CA ASN A 67 -13.57 25.40 12.75
C ASN A 67 -14.04 26.20 13.98
N ASP A 68 -15.12 25.73 14.61
CA ASP A 68 -15.79 26.35 15.77
C ASP A 68 -16.36 27.77 15.54
N GLN A 69 -16.40 28.24 14.30
CA GLN A 69 -16.99 29.52 13.94
C GLN A 69 -18.30 29.32 13.18
N LYS A 70 -19.39 29.93 13.67
CA LYS A 70 -20.69 29.88 13.00
C LYS A 70 -20.64 30.68 11.70
N ILE A 71 -20.92 30.02 10.59
CA ILE A 71 -20.96 30.70 9.28
C ILE A 71 -22.31 31.41 9.11
N THR A 72 -22.28 32.60 8.52
CA THR A 72 -23.48 33.40 8.19
C THR A 72 -23.56 33.76 6.71
N ILE A 73 -22.49 33.52 5.96
CA ILE A 73 -22.36 33.70 4.52
C ILE A 73 -21.77 32.43 3.89
N PRO A 74 -21.92 32.24 2.57
CA PRO A 74 -21.21 31.18 1.87
C PRO A 74 -19.70 31.24 2.16
N THR A 75 -19.15 30.13 2.61
CA THR A 75 -17.76 30.04 3.10
C THR A 75 -17.00 29.01 2.28
N ILE A 76 -15.80 29.37 1.81
CA ILE A 76 -14.91 28.43 1.10
C ILE A 76 -14.25 27.51 2.13
N LEU A 77 -14.24 26.21 1.85
CA LEU A 77 -13.60 25.21 2.69
C LEU A 77 -12.15 24.95 2.28
N GLU A 78 -11.28 24.78 3.27
CA GLU A 78 -9.89 24.38 3.14
C GLU A 78 -9.65 22.95 3.61
N ASN A 79 -8.61 22.30 3.08
CA ASN A 79 -8.27 20.93 3.45
C ASN A 79 -7.97 20.82 4.96
N GLY A 80 -8.74 19.99 5.66
CA GLY A 80 -8.64 19.77 7.10
C GLY A 80 -9.71 20.50 7.91
N ASP A 81 -10.54 21.34 7.29
CA ASP A 81 -11.62 22.06 7.99
C ASP A 81 -12.59 21.09 8.67
N ILE A 82 -12.94 21.40 9.91
CA ILE A 82 -13.97 20.68 10.66
C ILE A 82 -15.30 21.41 10.50
N ILE A 83 -16.30 20.71 10.00
CA ILE A 83 -17.64 21.22 9.74
C ILE A 83 -18.61 20.55 10.70
N LEU A 84 -19.38 21.33 11.44
CA LEU A 84 -20.43 20.82 12.33
C LEU A 84 -21.81 21.29 11.85
N PHE A 85 -22.69 20.33 11.59
CA PHE A 85 -24.09 20.59 11.23
C PHE A 85 -24.99 20.48 12.46
N GLY A 86 -25.19 21.59 13.18
CA GLY A 86 -25.97 21.59 14.40
C GLY A 86 -25.11 21.35 15.65
N LYS A 87 -25.17 20.14 16.23
CA LYS A 87 -24.49 19.82 17.51
C LYS A 87 -23.78 18.46 17.47
N GLU A 88 -22.89 18.27 18.46
CA GLU A 88 -22.25 17.01 18.89
C GLU A 88 -21.75 16.10 17.77
N SER A 89 -22.62 15.23 17.24
CA SER A 89 -22.23 14.07 16.44
C SER A 89 -22.19 14.35 14.95
N ALA A 90 -22.75 15.46 14.48
CA ALA A 90 -22.81 15.84 13.06
C ALA A 90 -21.52 16.53 12.54
N ALA A 91 -20.36 16.09 13.02
CA ALA A 91 -19.08 16.66 12.68
C ALA A 91 -18.41 15.90 11.52
N TYR A 92 -17.91 16.63 10.54
CA TYR A 92 -17.20 16.12 9.36
C TYR A 92 -15.88 16.87 9.17
N VAL A 93 -14.86 16.18 8.67
CA VAL A 93 -13.63 16.79 8.19
C VAL A 93 -13.71 16.92 6.67
N PHE A 94 -13.52 18.13 6.15
CA PHE A 94 -13.37 18.36 4.72
C PHE A 94 -11.94 18.04 4.29
N LEU A 95 -11.80 17.21 3.26
CA LEU A 95 -10.51 16.73 2.78
C LEU A 95 -10.39 16.96 1.27
N ILE A 96 -9.17 17.24 0.83
CA ILE A 96 -8.78 17.32 -0.58
C ILE A 96 -7.81 16.17 -0.85
N PRO A 97 -8.33 14.93 -1.03
CA PRO A 97 -7.48 13.76 -1.26
C PRO A 97 -6.64 13.91 -2.54
N LYS A 98 -5.36 13.59 -2.44
CA LYS A 98 -4.41 13.59 -3.56
C LYS A 98 -4.38 12.21 -4.23
N PHE A 99 -5.48 11.81 -4.84
CA PHE A 99 -5.54 10.54 -5.56
C PHE A 99 -4.63 10.55 -6.78
N LYS A 100 -3.77 9.53 -6.82
CA LYS A 100 -2.85 9.21 -7.91
C LYS A 100 -2.98 7.74 -8.27
N ALA A 101 -3.28 7.46 -9.53
CA ALA A 101 -3.46 6.12 -10.05
C ALA A 101 -2.30 5.75 -10.98
N TYR A 102 -1.71 4.58 -10.75
CA TYR A 102 -0.85 3.91 -11.71
C TYR A 102 -1.66 2.80 -12.39
N ILE A 103 -1.71 2.81 -13.72
CA ILE A 103 -2.48 1.84 -14.49
C ILE A 103 -1.53 0.79 -15.03
N SER A 104 -1.80 -0.48 -14.74
CA SER A 104 -1.00 -1.61 -15.25
C SER A 104 -0.84 -1.55 -16.77
N ASN A 105 0.32 -1.97 -17.25
CA ASN A 105 0.60 -2.05 -18.68
C ASN A 105 -0.06 -3.28 -19.32
N THR A 106 -0.55 -4.21 -18.51
CA THR A 106 -1.23 -5.43 -18.96
C THR A 106 -2.72 -5.24 -19.23
N ILE A 107 -3.31 -4.09 -18.88
CA ILE A 107 -4.71 -3.79 -19.17
C ILE A 107 -4.89 -3.55 -20.67
N ASP A 108 -5.92 -4.18 -21.23
CA ASP A 108 -6.33 -4.01 -22.62
C ASP A 108 -6.52 -2.53 -23.01
N VAL A 109 -6.15 -2.18 -24.24
CA VAL A 109 -6.13 -0.79 -24.73
C VAL A 109 -7.50 -0.13 -24.68
N THR A 110 -8.57 -0.87 -24.97
CA THR A 110 -9.94 -0.36 -24.93
C THR A 110 -10.37 -0.09 -23.49
N VAL A 111 -10.12 -1.05 -22.58
CA VAL A 111 -10.41 -0.87 -21.15
C VAL A 111 -9.61 0.29 -20.56
N LYS A 112 -8.33 0.40 -20.93
CA LYS A 112 -7.44 1.47 -20.48
C LYS A 112 -7.93 2.85 -20.95
N SER A 113 -8.38 2.96 -22.20
CA SER A 113 -8.94 4.22 -22.74
C SER A 113 -10.18 4.67 -21.94
N ASN A 114 -11.12 3.75 -21.68
CA ASN A 114 -12.32 4.06 -20.90
C ASN A 114 -12.00 4.43 -19.45
N LEU A 115 -11.04 3.75 -18.84
CA LEU A 115 -10.56 4.07 -17.49
C LEU A 115 -9.92 5.46 -17.44
N ILE A 116 -9.11 5.83 -18.44
CA ILE A 116 -8.48 7.16 -18.50
C ILE A 116 -9.55 8.25 -18.52
N GLU A 117 -10.58 8.11 -19.36
CA GLU A 117 -11.70 9.06 -19.41
C GLU A 117 -12.41 9.16 -18.05
N CYS A 118 -12.67 8.03 -17.40
CA CYS A 118 -13.27 7.98 -16.06
C CYS A 118 -12.41 8.72 -15.01
N LEU A 119 -11.10 8.45 -14.98
CA LEU A 119 -10.17 9.10 -14.07
C LEU A 119 -10.04 10.61 -14.32
N GLU A 120 -10.12 11.05 -15.57
CA GLU A 120 -10.14 12.46 -15.94
C GLU A 120 -11.39 13.18 -15.45
N GLN A 121 -12.57 12.56 -15.59
CA GLN A 121 -13.82 13.08 -15.01
C GLN A 121 -13.74 13.21 -13.49
N LEU A 122 -13.17 12.19 -12.83
CA LEU A 122 -12.90 12.20 -11.38
C LEU A 122 -11.73 13.13 -10.99
N ARG A 123 -11.00 13.73 -11.94
CA ARG A 123 -9.81 14.57 -11.68
C ARG A 123 -8.73 13.85 -10.87
N ILE A 124 -8.57 12.56 -11.10
CA ILE A 124 -7.51 11.73 -10.50
C ILE A 124 -6.27 11.81 -11.37
N LYS A 125 -5.11 12.01 -10.76
CA LYS A 125 -3.85 12.12 -11.50
C LYS A 125 -3.39 10.73 -11.93
N ILE A 126 -3.22 10.53 -13.23
CA ILE A 126 -2.60 9.33 -13.79
C ILE A 126 -1.08 9.47 -13.74
N MET A 127 -0.40 8.39 -13.37
CA MET A 127 1.05 8.32 -13.22
C MET A 127 1.62 7.37 -14.28
N GLU A 128 2.48 7.89 -15.16
CA GLU A 128 3.17 7.09 -16.19
C GLU A 128 4.26 6.20 -15.58
N ILE A 129 4.88 6.66 -14.50
CA ILE A 129 5.92 5.96 -13.76
C ILE A 129 5.46 5.81 -12.32
N TYR A 130 5.72 4.64 -11.74
CA TYR A 130 5.43 4.40 -10.34
C TYR A 130 6.20 5.37 -9.44
N MET A 131 5.48 5.96 -8.48
CA MET A 131 6.05 6.73 -7.39
C MET A 131 5.47 6.25 -6.06
N ASP A 132 6.24 6.41 -4.98
CA ASP A 132 5.83 6.10 -3.61
C ASP A 132 4.58 6.86 -3.13
N ASN A 133 4.18 7.92 -3.82
CA ASN A 133 2.97 8.68 -3.54
C ASN A 133 1.76 8.27 -4.41
N CYS A 134 1.90 7.26 -5.29
CA CYS A 134 0.76 6.60 -5.91
C CYS A 134 -0.14 6.01 -4.83
N THR A 135 -1.44 6.25 -4.94
CA THR A 135 -2.47 5.82 -3.98
C THR A 135 -3.20 4.55 -4.43
N HIS A 136 -3.32 4.38 -5.75
CA HIS A 136 -4.04 3.28 -6.38
C HIS A 136 -3.16 2.68 -7.47
N TYR A 137 -3.11 1.35 -7.50
CA TYR A 137 -2.60 0.57 -8.61
C TYR A 137 -3.78 -0.18 -9.23
N VAL A 138 -4.00 0.04 -10.52
CA VAL A 138 -5.15 -0.49 -11.26
C VAL A 138 -4.71 -1.63 -12.14
N THR A 139 -5.29 -2.81 -11.95
CA THR A 139 -5.04 -4.01 -12.76
C THR A 139 -6.29 -4.87 -12.84
N MET A 140 -6.35 -5.77 -13.81
CA MET A 140 -7.43 -6.76 -13.93
C MET A 140 -7.09 -8.08 -13.27
N SER A 141 -5.81 -8.44 -13.24
CA SER A 141 -5.36 -9.69 -12.65
C SER A 141 -4.00 -9.55 -11.98
N VAL A 142 -3.70 -10.52 -11.12
CA VAL A 142 -2.40 -10.68 -10.47
C VAL A 142 -1.77 -11.97 -10.99
N SER A 143 -0.54 -11.85 -11.49
CA SER A 143 0.30 -12.92 -12.01
C SER A 143 1.75 -12.76 -11.53
N PHE A 144 2.58 -13.80 -11.67
CA PHE A 144 4.02 -13.71 -11.40
C PHE A 144 4.69 -12.59 -12.20
N GLU A 145 4.32 -12.44 -13.48
CA GLU A 145 4.84 -11.38 -14.33
C GLU A 145 4.48 -9.99 -13.77
N SER A 146 3.24 -9.78 -13.34
CA SER A 146 2.83 -8.52 -12.70
C SER A 146 3.55 -8.28 -11.36
N MET A 147 3.81 -9.32 -10.57
CA MET A 147 4.55 -9.19 -9.31
C MET A 147 6.02 -8.85 -9.54
N LYS A 148 6.62 -9.39 -10.61
CA LYS A 148 8.01 -9.18 -10.95
C LYS A 148 8.27 -7.81 -11.58
N TYR A 149 7.40 -7.35 -12.48
CA TYR A 149 7.66 -6.16 -13.29
C TYR A 149 6.78 -4.94 -12.97
N GLU A 150 5.75 -5.09 -12.13
CA GLU A 150 4.84 -4.00 -11.76
C GLU A 150 4.79 -3.79 -10.24
N PRO A 151 4.42 -2.58 -9.76
CA PRO A 151 4.58 -2.20 -8.35
C PRO A 151 3.47 -2.77 -7.44
N ILE A 152 2.84 -3.89 -7.79
CA ILE A 152 1.69 -4.45 -7.07
C ILE A 152 2.07 -4.80 -5.62
N LEU A 153 3.18 -5.51 -5.42
CA LEU A 153 3.64 -5.91 -4.09
C LEU A 153 4.02 -4.69 -3.24
N SER A 154 4.66 -3.69 -3.83
CA SER A 154 4.95 -2.42 -3.16
C SER A 154 3.68 -1.71 -2.68
N HIS A 155 2.58 -1.75 -3.45
CA HIS A 155 1.28 -1.23 -3.01
C HIS A 155 0.71 -2.04 -1.84
N LEU A 156 0.77 -3.38 -1.93
CA LEU A 156 0.26 -4.26 -0.88
C LEU A 156 1.02 -4.12 0.44
N ILE A 157 2.35 -3.96 0.40
CA ILE A 157 3.19 -3.72 1.59
C ILE A 157 2.87 -2.34 2.20
N ALA A 158 2.74 -1.32 1.36
CA ALA A 158 2.44 0.05 1.78
C ALA A 158 0.97 0.29 2.19
N LYS A 159 0.14 -0.77 2.20
CA LYS A 159 -1.31 -0.71 2.51
C LYS A 159 -2.08 0.24 1.58
N LYS A 160 -1.70 0.26 0.30
CA LYS A 160 -2.35 1.05 -0.75
C LYS A 160 -3.35 0.20 -1.52
N HIS A 161 -4.19 0.86 -2.30
CA HIS A 161 -5.26 0.20 -3.03
C HIS A 161 -4.73 -0.49 -4.29
N VAL A 162 -5.07 -1.77 -4.42
CA VAL A 162 -4.90 -2.56 -5.65
C VAL A 162 -6.30 -2.98 -6.08
N ILE A 163 -6.75 -2.44 -7.22
CA ILE A 163 -8.17 -2.46 -7.61
C ILE A 163 -8.34 -2.68 -9.12
N THR A 164 -9.53 -3.09 -9.51
CA THR A 164 -9.99 -3.13 -10.91
C THR A 164 -10.45 -1.75 -11.39
N PRO A 165 -10.54 -1.51 -12.71
CA PRO A 165 -11.16 -0.31 -13.28
C PRO A 165 -12.59 -0.05 -12.78
N ASP A 166 -13.35 -1.11 -12.52
CA ASP A 166 -14.74 -1.04 -12.05
C ASP A 166 -14.91 -0.25 -10.75
N TYR A 167 -13.87 -0.21 -9.90
CA TYR A 167 -13.86 0.66 -8.72
C TYR A 167 -14.10 2.12 -9.10
N PHE A 168 -13.42 2.62 -10.13
CA PHE A 168 -13.55 4.02 -10.52
C PHE A 168 -14.84 4.29 -11.27
N HIS A 169 -15.36 3.32 -12.03
CA HIS A 169 -16.68 3.41 -12.64
C HIS A 169 -17.77 3.49 -11.57
N GLU A 170 -17.77 2.61 -10.56
CA GLU A 170 -18.70 2.68 -9.43
C GLU A 170 -18.53 3.99 -8.64
N LEU A 171 -17.28 4.48 -8.47
CA LEU A 171 -17.04 5.76 -7.82
C LEU A 171 -17.67 6.93 -8.61
N LEU A 172 -17.51 6.94 -9.93
CA LEU A 172 -18.07 7.96 -10.82
C LEU A 172 -19.61 7.93 -10.83
N GLU A 173 -20.23 6.76 -10.72
CA GLU A 173 -21.68 6.64 -10.56
C GLU A 173 -22.14 7.17 -9.19
N ASN A 174 -21.40 6.84 -8.13
CA ASN A 174 -21.78 7.20 -6.76
C ASN A 174 -21.75 8.72 -6.49
N ILE A 175 -20.87 9.50 -7.13
CA ILE A 175 -20.76 10.93 -6.82
C ILE A 175 -22.03 11.74 -7.10
N GLU A 176 -22.92 11.27 -7.97
CA GLU A 176 -24.17 11.98 -8.32
C GLU A 176 -25.32 11.64 -7.36
N GLU A 177 -25.51 10.36 -7.05
CA GLU A 177 -26.68 9.86 -6.31
C GLU A 177 -26.44 9.80 -4.79
N ALA A 178 -25.34 9.17 -4.38
CA ALA A 178 -24.98 8.95 -2.99
C ALA A 178 -23.44 8.84 -2.92
N PRO A 179 -22.72 9.89 -2.47
CA PRO A 179 -21.27 10.04 -2.65
C PRO A 179 -20.43 9.05 -1.81
N LEU A 180 -20.71 7.76 -1.91
CA LEU A 180 -20.10 6.69 -1.15
C LEU A 180 -18.84 6.21 -1.88
N ILE A 181 -17.81 5.89 -1.10
CA ILE A 181 -16.64 5.20 -1.62
C ILE A 181 -17.01 3.74 -1.92
N PRO A 182 -16.72 3.23 -3.12
CA PRO A 182 -16.91 1.82 -3.44
C PRO A 182 -16.12 0.91 -2.48
N ASN A 183 -16.65 -0.28 -2.22
CA ASN A 183 -15.94 -1.23 -1.38
C ASN A 183 -14.71 -1.80 -2.13
N ASN A 184 -13.51 -1.44 -1.69
CA ASN A 184 -12.25 -1.94 -2.25
C ASN A 184 -12.22 -3.47 -2.41
N TYR A 185 -12.75 -4.21 -1.43
CA TYR A 185 -12.74 -5.67 -1.43
C TYR A 185 -13.60 -6.30 -2.54
N LYS A 186 -14.64 -5.58 -2.99
CA LYS A 186 -15.49 -6.00 -4.11
C LYS A 186 -14.78 -5.81 -5.45
N HIS A 187 -13.82 -4.90 -5.51
CA HIS A 187 -13.12 -4.48 -6.72
C HIS A 187 -11.65 -4.93 -6.73
N MET A 188 -11.33 -6.04 -6.07
CA MET A 188 -9.98 -6.60 -6.11
C MET A 188 -9.74 -7.35 -7.42
N PRO A 189 -8.54 -7.27 -8.00
CA PRO A 189 -8.21 -8.01 -9.22
C PRO A 189 -8.19 -9.51 -8.98
N GLU A 190 -8.43 -10.27 -10.05
CA GLU A 190 -8.43 -11.72 -9.97
C GLU A 190 -7.01 -12.29 -9.85
N LEU A 191 -6.85 -13.30 -9.00
CA LEU A 191 -5.61 -14.08 -8.99
C LEU A 191 -5.59 -15.05 -10.18
N ASN A 192 -4.46 -15.13 -10.87
CA ASN A 192 -4.27 -16.13 -11.92
C ASN A 192 -4.28 -17.56 -11.35
N GLN A 193 -4.43 -18.55 -12.22
CA GLN A 193 -4.56 -19.95 -11.80
C GLN A 193 -3.33 -20.49 -11.07
N GLN A 194 -2.13 -20.04 -11.45
CA GLN A 194 -0.88 -20.45 -10.82
C GLN A 194 -0.80 -19.97 -9.36
N ILE A 195 -1.14 -18.71 -9.10
CA ILE A 195 -1.19 -18.15 -7.74
C ILE A 195 -2.28 -18.83 -6.91
N LYS A 196 -3.44 -19.12 -7.49
CA LYS A 196 -4.51 -19.87 -6.81
C LYS A 196 -4.07 -21.29 -6.42
N ALA A 197 -3.27 -21.95 -7.27
CA ALA A 197 -2.72 -23.27 -6.98
C ALA A 197 -1.79 -23.28 -5.76
N GLU A 198 -1.15 -22.14 -5.45
CA GLU A 198 -0.33 -21.93 -4.25
C GLU A 198 -1.14 -21.72 -2.96
N GLY A 199 -2.47 -21.91 -3.02
CA GLY A 199 -3.38 -21.77 -1.88
C GLY A 199 -3.78 -20.32 -1.56
N ILE A 200 -3.43 -19.36 -2.42
CA ILE A 200 -3.72 -17.94 -2.21
C ILE A 200 -5.10 -17.62 -2.78
N GLN A 201 -6.00 -17.12 -1.93
CA GLN A 201 -7.39 -16.81 -2.30
C GLN A 201 -7.61 -15.33 -2.63
N ASP A 202 -6.84 -14.44 -2.02
CA ASP A 202 -7.00 -12.99 -2.13
C ASP A 202 -5.67 -12.25 -1.95
N ILE A 203 -5.71 -10.94 -2.20
CA ILE A 203 -4.60 -10.02 -1.91
C ILE A 203 -4.91 -9.08 -0.73
N ASN A 204 -5.80 -9.50 0.17
CA ASN A 204 -6.29 -8.68 1.27
C ASN A 204 -5.15 -8.12 2.10
N PHE A 205 -5.42 -7.05 2.84
CA PHE A 205 -4.45 -6.48 3.75
C PHE A 205 -3.89 -7.54 4.71
N LYS A 206 -2.56 -7.69 4.73
CA LYS A 206 -1.84 -8.53 5.70
C LYS A 206 -0.87 -7.64 6.48
N ALA A 207 -1.08 -7.52 7.79
CA ALA A 207 -0.27 -6.66 8.65
C ALA A 207 1.21 -7.06 8.69
N LYS A 208 1.51 -8.35 8.53
CA LYS A 208 2.87 -8.90 8.56
C LYS A 208 3.74 -8.50 7.36
N ARG A 209 3.17 -8.08 6.22
CA ARG A 209 3.94 -7.77 4.99
C ARG A 209 5.11 -6.80 5.21
N LYS A 210 4.91 -5.77 6.03
CA LYS A 210 5.91 -4.72 6.28
C LYS A 210 7.13 -5.22 7.08
N ASN A 211 6.94 -6.29 7.84
CA ASN A 211 7.89 -6.84 8.81
C ASN A 211 8.12 -8.33 8.54
N LEU A 212 7.83 -8.76 7.31
CA LEU A 212 7.77 -10.16 6.92
C LEU A 212 9.14 -10.82 7.01
N PHE A 213 10.17 -10.05 6.69
CA PHE A 213 11.55 -10.47 6.62
C PHE A 213 12.40 -9.83 7.71
N ASP A 214 11.77 -9.37 8.80
CA ASP A 214 12.51 -8.96 10.00
C ASP A 214 13.45 -10.11 10.42
N ASP A 215 14.69 -9.75 10.75
CA ASP A 215 15.76 -10.68 11.12
C ASP A 215 16.22 -11.68 10.02
N ILE A 216 15.91 -11.42 8.75
CA ILE A 216 16.38 -12.20 7.59
C ILE A 216 17.37 -11.39 6.75
N LEU A 217 18.52 -11.99 6.43
CA LEU A 217 19.52 -11.42 5.53
C LEU A 217 19.55 -12.10 4.17
N PHE A 218 19.27 -11.33 3.12
CA PHE A 218 19.32 -11.77 1.73
C PHE A 218 20.68 -11.49 1.10
N ILE A 219 21.22 -12.46 0.39
CA ILE A 219 22.54 -12.44 -0.23
C ILE A 219 22.37 -12.54 -1.74
N PHE A 220 22.74 -11.47 -2.45
CA PHE A 220 22.62 -11.36 -3.90
C PHE A 220 23.96 -11.64 -4.58
N PHE A 221 24.00 -12.63 -5.47
CA PHE A 221 25.23 -13.03 -6.17
C PHE A 221 25.55 -12.20 -7.42
N GLN A 222 24.66 -11.28 -7.79
CA GLN A 222 24.80 -10.38 -8.92
C GLN A 222 24.16 -9.03 -8.56
N GLU A 223 24.53 -7.99 -9.30
CA GLU A 223 23.75 -6.76 -9.31
C GLU A 223 22.35 -7.10 -9.80
N ASP A 224 21.34 -6.79 -8.98
CA ASP A 224 19.95 -6.96 -9.32
C ASP A 224 19.37 -5.58 -9.64
N GLU A 225 18.96 -5.41 -10.89
CA GLU A 225 18.28 -4.21 -11.40
C GLU A 225 16.76 -4.29 -11.20
N SER A 226 16.25 -5.42 -10.67
CA SER A 226 14.82 -5.60 -10.41
C SER A 226 14.36 -4.85 -9.15
N GLN A 227 13.05 -4.68 -9.02
CA GLN A 227 12.42 -4.10 -7.82
C GLN A 227 12.49 -5.03 -6.59
N LEU A 228 13.06 -6.23 -6.70
CA LEU A 228 13.09 -7.22 -5.62
C LEU A 228 13.86 -6.75 -4.39
N ILE A 229 15.01 -6.09 -4.58
CA ILE A 229 15.78 -5.51 -3.47
C ILE A 229 14.92 -4.54 -2.66
N ASP A 230 14.16 -3.68 -3.35
CA ASP A 230 13.29 -2.70 -2.70
C ASP A 230 12.12 -3.37 -1.99
N LEU A 231 11.52 -4.41 -2.58
CA LEU A 231 10.47 -5.20 -1.95
C LEU A 231 10.93 -5.88 -0.66
N ILE A 232 12.14 -6.47 -0.67
CA ILE A 232 12.73 -7.10 0.52
C ILE A 232 12.90 -6.08 1.63
N ARG A 233 13.47 -4.90 1.31
CA ARG A 233 13.68 -3.81 2.28
C ARG A 233 12.37 -3.23 2.80
N LEU A 234 11.39 -3.02 1.93
CA LEU A 234 10.04 -2.57 2.31
C LEU A 234 9.35 -3.57 3.25
N SER A 235 9.74 -4.84 3.18
CA SER A 235 9.23 -5.94 4.00
C SER A 235 10.10 -6.24 5.24
N GLY A 236 11.08 -5.39 5.56
CA GLY A 236 11.91 -5.48 6.77
C GLY A 236 13.24 -6.25 6.61
N GLY A 237 13.48 -6.85 5.44
CA GLY A 237 14.68 -7.65 5.19
C GLY A 237 15.92 -6.81 4.91
N GLU A 238 17.08 -7.35 5.30
CA GLU A 238 18.38 -6.78 4.94
C GLU A 238 18.93 -7.43 3.67
N VAL A 239 19.63 -6.66 2.85
CA VAL A 239 20.17 -7.11 1.56
C VAL A 239 21.65 -6.81 1.47
N ILE A 240 22.45 -7.82 1.10
CA ILE A 240 23.89 -7.69 0.88
C ILE A 240 24.32 -8.31 -0.46
N PRO A 241 25.11 -7.58 -1.27
CA PRO A 241 25.76 -8.18 -2.42
C PRO A 241 26.90 -9.10 -1.97
N TYR A 242 26.95 -10.29 -2.57
CA TYR A 242 28.06 -11.21 -2.40
C TYR A 242 29.31 -10.68 -3.08
N THR A 243 30.45 -10.77 -2.39
CA THR A 243 31.77 -10.54 -2.97
C THR A 243 32.59 -11.82 -2.87
N ALA A 244 33.39 -12.12 -3.89
CA ALA A 244 34.28 -13.29 -3.90
C ALA A 244 35.54 -13.11 -3.03
N GLU A 245 35.49 -12.19 -2.06
CA GLU A 245 36.60 -11.87 -1.18
C GLU A 245 36.82 -12.97 -0.15
N LYS A 246 38.09 -13.23 0.17
CA LYS A 246 38.46 -14.17 1.22
C LYS A 246 37.94 -13.65 2.56
N GLY A 247 37.18 -14.48 3.26
CA GLY A 247 36.62 -14.11 4.57
C GLY A 247 35.22 -13.49 4.52
N PHE A 248 34.58 -13.39 3.34
CA PHE A 248 33.22 -12.82 3.22
C PHE A 248 32.22 -13.46 4.19
N CYS A 249 32.21 -14.80 4.29
CA CYS A 249 31.30 -15.53 5.17
C CYS A 249 31.52 -15.21 6.65
N GLU A 250 32.78 -15.22 7.09
CA GLU A 250 33.17 -14.91 8.46
C GLU A 250 32.86 -13.46 8.81
N ASN A 251 33.11 -12.53 7.90
CA ASN A 251 32.77 -11.12 8.04
C ASN A 251 31.26 -10.89 8.10
N LEU A 252 30.50 -11.60 7.25
CA LEU A 252 29.04 -11.52 7.24
C LEU A 252 28.46 -11.98 8.58
N ILE A 253 28.85 -13.16 9.06
CA ILE A 253 28.31 -13.74 10.29
C ILE A 253 28.76 -12.97 11.54
N SER A 254 29.95 -12.39 11.54
CA SER A 254 30.41 -11.54 12.65
C SER A 254 29.68 -10.20 12.69
N LYS A 255 29.38 -9.61 11.52
CA LYS A 255 28.67 -8.34 11.39
C LYS A 255 27.18 -8.49 11.68
N PHE A 256 26.53 -9.50 11.08
CA PHE A 256 25.10 -9.75 11.20
C PHE A 256 24.87 -10.87 12.18
N LYS A 257 24.36 -10.56 13.37
CA LYS A 257 24.06 -11.56 14.41
C LYS A 257 22.73 -12.30 14.16
N LEU A 258 22.27 -12.33 12.92
CA LEU A 258 21.00 -12.92 12.49
C LEU A 258 21.07 -14.45 12.44
N SER A 259 19.91 -15.10 12.55
CA SER A 259 19.79 -16.56 12.55
C SER A 259 19.50 -17.14 11.16
N ILE A 260 18.91 -16.36 10.26
CA ILE A 260 18.43 -16.79 8.95
C ILE A 260 19.11 -15.97 7.85
N TYR A 261 19.68 -16.69 6.88
CA TYR A 261 20.32 -16.15 5.69
C TYR A 261 19.65 -16.77 4.47
N VAL A 262 19.41 -15.96 3.44
CA VAL A 262 18.74 -16.38 2.22
C VAL A 262 19.63 -16.07 1.04
N MET A 263 19.81 -17.05 0.16
CA MET A 263 20.44 -16.89 -1.13
C MET A 263 19.39 -17.02 -2.21
N ILE A 264 19.45 -16.15 -3.22
CA ILE A 264 18.49 -16.20 -4.33
C ILE A 264 19.09 -17.01 -5.46
N GLU A 265 18.47 -18.15 -5.77
CA GLU A 265 18.94 -19.16 -6.71
C GLU A 265 19.17 -18.58 -8.10
N ASP A 266 18.24 -17.75 -8.58
CA ASP A 266 18.27 -17.11 -9.90
C ASP A 266 19.54 -16.28 -10.15
N HIS A 267 20.19 -15.80 -9.09
CA HIS A 267 21.40 -14.98 -9.19
C HIS A 267 22.69 -15.82 -9.08
N ILE A 268 22.61 -17.12 -8.81
CA ILE A 268 23.76 -18.00 -8.63
C ILE A 268 24.31 -18.48 -9.99
N LYS A 269 25.51 -18.04 -10.35
CA LYS A 269 26.26 -18.55 -11.53
C LYS A 269 26.97 -19.87 -11.23
N GLN A 270 27.12 -20.75 -12.23
CA GLN A 270 27.86 -22.03 -12.12
C GLN A 270 29.26 -21.89 -11.49
N GLY A 271 29.96 -20.78 -11.77
CA GLY A 271 31.28 -20.49 -11.18
C GLY A 271 31.29 -20.31 -9.67
N ASN A 272 30.14 -20.06 -9.03
CA ASN A 272 30.01 -19.82 -7.61
C ASN A 272 29.66 -21.07 -6.79
N LEU A 273 29.36 -22.21 -7.43
CA LEU A 273 28.89 -23.43 -6.75
C LEU A 273 29.84 -23.94 -5.65
N LYS A 274 31.16 -23.85 -5.88
CA LYS A 274 32.17 -24.22 -4.87
C LYS A 274 32.16 -23.29 -3.66
N ASN A 275 31.85 -22.00 -3.85
CA ASN A 275 31.75 -21.03 -2.76
C ASN A 275 30.49 -21.32 -1.93
N ILE A 276 29.40 -21.76 -2.57
CA ILE A 276 28.13 -22.07 -1.91
C ILE A 276 28.26 -23.28 -0.97
N SER A 277 28.93 -24.34 -1.41
CA SER A 277 29.13 -25.52 -0.56
C SER A 277 29.99 -25.21 0.67
N PHE A 278 31.01 -24.37 0.50
CA PHE A 278 31.77 -23.81 1.62
C PHE A 278 30.87 -22.97 2.55
N PHE A 279 30.07 -22.07 1.98
CA PHE A 279 29.15 -21.18 2.71
C PHE A 279 28.14 -21.96 3.55
N LYS A 280 27.50 -22.99 2.97
CA LYS A 280 26.58 -23.91 3.66
C LYS A 280 27.25 -24.59 4.85
N ARG A 281 28.49 -25.06 4.68
CA ARG A 281 29.26 -25.70 5.76
C ARG A 281 29.58 -24.73 6.90
N GLU A 282 30.00 -23.52 6.58
CA GLU A 282 30.37 -22.51 7.58
C GLU A 282 29.16 -21.97 8.37
N MET A 283 28.01 -21.80 7.71
CA MET A 283 26.75 -21.47 8.37
C MET A 283 26.31 -22.59 9.33
N LYS A 284 26.37 -23.85 8.88
CA LYS A 284 26.01 -25.02 9.71
C LYS A 284 26.88 -25.13 10.98
N LYS A 285 28.20 -24.94 10.86
CA LYS A 285 29.12 -24.97 12.02
C LYS A 285 28.76 -23.94 13.10
N ARG A 286 28.18 -22.80 12.71
CA ARG A 286 27.82 -21.69 13.61
C ARG A 286 26.34 -21.66 13.98
N ASN A 287 25.63 -22.78 13.75
CA ASN A 287 24.20 -22.92 14.00
C ASN A 287 23.33 -21.83 13.33
N LYS A 288 23.70 -21.45 12.10
CA LYS A 288 22.92 -20.53 11.26
C LYS A 288 22.12 -21.29 10.20
N ILE A 289 20.98 -20.76 9.82
CA ILE A 289 20.13 -21.29 8.75
C ILE A 289 20.50 -20.57 7.46
N LEU A 290 20.79 -21.32 6.41
CA LEU A 290 21.05 -20.80 5.07
C LEU A 290 20.07 -21.43 4.10
N LEU A 291 19.25 -20.60 3.48
CA LEU A 291 18.21 -20.99 2.53
C LEU A 291 18.67 -20.65 1.12
N THR A 292 18.20 -21.45 0.16
CA THR A 292 18.34 -21.16 -1.27
C THR A 292 16.93 -21.20 -1.83
N ILE A 293 16.44 -20.06 -2.28
CA ILE A 293 15.06 -19.87 -2.77
C ILE A 293 15.11 -19.13 -4.10
N ASN A 294 14.09 -19.27 -4.94
CA ASN A 294 13.95 -18.45 -6.13
C ASN A 294 13.24 -17.12 -5.82
N GLU A 295 13.23 -16.19 -6.78
CA GLU A 295 12.50 -14.92 -6.63
C GLU A 295 11.00 -15.13 -6.38
N ASP A 296 10.40 -16.11 -7.05
CA ASP A 296 8.96 -16.38 -7.00
C ASP A 296 8.48 -16.75 -5.59
N GLU A 297 9.28 -17.48 -4.83
CA GLU A 297 9.02 -17.79 -3.42
C GLU A 297 8.98 -16.52 -2.55
N ILE A 298 9.79 -15.51 -2.87
CA ILE A 298 9.78 -14.21 -2.18
C ILE A 298 8.48 -13.47 -2.50
N TYR A 299 8.11 -13.41 -3.79
CA TYR A 299 6.87 -12.77 -4.23
C TYR A 299 5.64 -13.42 -3.58
N LEU A 300 5.59 -14.75 -3.57
CA LEU A 300 4.51 -15.52 -2.92
C LEU A 300 4.47 -15.31 -1.41
N SER A 301 5.63 -15.26 -0.74
CA SER A 301 5.71 -14.98 0.70
C SER A 301 5.11 -13.60 1.03
N ILE A 302 5.45 -12.57 0.25
CA ILE A 302 4.88 -11.23 0.40
C ILE A 302 3.37 -11.25 0.14
N LEU A 303 2.93 -11.95 -0.90
CA LEU A 303 1.51 -12.04 -1.25
C LEU A 303 0.69 -12.71 -0.13
N LYS A 304 1.17 -13.87 0.37
CA LYS A 304 0.61 -14.62 1.51
C LYS A 304 0.66 -13.80 2.81
N GLY A 305 1.71 -12.99 2.99
CA GLY A 305 2.01 -12.32 4.25
C GLY A 305 2.57 -13.28 5.31
N GLU A 306 3.19 -14.37 4.85
CA GLU A 306 3.78 -15.41 5.68
C GLU A 306 5.24 -15.61 5.24
N PRO A 307 6.20 -15.64 6.19
CA PRO A 307 7.59 -15.89 5.85
C PRO A 307 7.75 -17.36 5.45
N PHE A 308 8.96 -17.71 5.04
CA PHE A 308 9.32 -19.08 4.69
C PHE A 308 9.06 -20.06 5.86
N ASP A 309 8.38 -21.18 5.62
CA ASP A 309 8.01 -22.17 6.67
C ASP A 309 9.24 -22.90 7.23
N GLN A 310 9.56 -22.70 8.52
CA GLN A 310 10.73 -23.29 9.17
C GLN A 310 10.83 -24.82 9.07
N LYS A 311 9.72 -25.57 9.05
CA LYS A 311 9.75 -27.03 8.91
C LYS A 311 9.99 -27.46 7.47
N GLU A 312 9.30 -26.84 6.52
CA GLU A 312 9.55 -27.04 5.10
C GLU A 312 10.98 -26.63 4.73
N LEU A 313 11.50 -25.57 5.35
CA LEU A 313 12.87 -25.09 5.20
C LEU A 313 13.91 -26.06 5.77
N GLU A 314 13.62 -26.72 6.89
CA GLU A 314 14.48 -27.75 7.47
C GLU A 314 14.44 -29.05 6.63
N GLU A 315 13.28 -29.44 6.13
CA GLU A 315 13.11 -30.60 5.25
C GLU A 315 13.78 -30.40 3.89
N ARG A 316 13.61 -29.23 3.26
CA ARG A 316 14.32 -28.83 2.03
C ARG A 316 15.83 -28.75 2.25
N ARG A 317 16.28 -28.32 3.45
CA ARG A 317 17.70 -28.31 3.86
C ARG A 317 18.28 -29.72 4.04
N LEU A 318 17.48 -30.69 4.49
CA LEU A 318 17.86 -32.09 4.67
C LEU A 318 17.88 -32.87 3.34
N ASN A 319 16.98 -32.55 2.42
CA ASN A 319 16.75 -33.35 1.20
C ASN A 319 17.68 -33.03 0.03
N GLY A 320 18.40 -31.90 0.01
CA GLY A 320 19.63 -31.73 -0.79
C GLY A 320 19.66 -32.18 -2.27
N ILE A 321 18.56 -32.13 -3.03
CA ILE A 321 18.47 -32.61 -4.44
C ILE A 321 17.99 -31.44 -5.31
N ILE A 322 18.87 -30.79 -6.09
CA ILE A 322 19.24 -31.06 -7.50
C ILE A 322 18.11 -30.69 -8.47
N ASN A 323 18.23 -29.50 -9.09
CA ASN A 323 17.78 -29.32 -10.46
C ASN A 323 18.60 -30.29 -11.33
N ASN A 324 17.99 -31.40 -11.74
CA ASN A 324 18.57 -32.33 -12.70
C ASN A 324 18.58 -31.67 -14.07
N ASP A 325 19.67 -30.97 -14.38
CA ASP A 325 20.16 -30.87 -15.75
C ASP A 325 20.73 -32.24 -16.16
N GLU A 326 19.86 -33.26 -16.28
CA GLU A 326 20.19 -34.54 -16.95
C GLU A 326 18.93 -35.38 -17.22
N GLU A 327 17.82 -34.77 -17.66
CA GLU A 327 16.68 -35.54 -18.21
C GLU A 327 16.03 -34.90 -19.45
N THR A 328 16.85 -34.31 -20.34
CA THR A 328 16.47 -34.07 -21.75
C THR A 328 17.48 -34.71 -22.71
N THR A 329 17.79 -35.99 -22.49
CA THR A 329 18.41 -36.83 -23.53
C THR A 329 17.60 -38.10 -23.77
N LYS A 330 16.34 -37.94 -24.16
CA LYS A 330 15.58 -38.86 -25.04
C LYS A 330 14.24 -38.20 -25.38
N GLN A 331 13.92 -38.14 -26.68
CA GLN A 331 12.79 -37.42 -27.32
C GLN A 331 13.05 -35.90 -27.43
N SER A 332 13.85 -35.44 -28.40
CA SER A 332 13.35 -35.34 -29.77
C SER A 332 14.52 -35.17 -30.75
N LYS A 333 14.59 -36.10 -31.68
CA LYS A 333 15.39 -36.02 -32.90
C LYS A 333 14.52 -35.31 -33.96
N TRP A 334 15.13 -34.37 -34.69
CA TRP A 334 14.65 -33.67 -35.91
C TRP A 334 13.67 -32.52 -35.64
N ILE A 335 13.88 -31.27 -36.07
CA ILE A 335 14.22 -30.71 -37.39
C ILE A 335 15.08 -29.43 -37.15
N GLY A 336 16.28 -29.26 -37.69
CA GLY A 336 16.51 -28.67 -39.01
C GLY A 336 17.13 -27.25 -38.96
N LYS A 337 18.46 -27.19 -39.07
CA LYS A 337 19.33 -26.10 -39.58
C LYS A 337 18.76 -24.66 -39.68
N LYS A 338 19.49 -23.68 -39.08
CA LYS A 338 20.36 -22.74 -39.84
C LYS A 338 21.19 -21.84 -38.91
N ARG A 339 22.50 -21.87 -39.16
CA ARG A 339 23.53 -20.92 -38.67
C ARG A 339 23.26 -19.49 -39.18
N LYS A 340 23.48 -18.47 -38.34
CA LYS A 340 24.10 -17.19 -38.74
C LYS A 340 25.05 -16.69 -37.64
N LYS A 341 26.15 -16.10 -38.11
CA LYS A 341 27.39 -15.68 -37.43
C LYS A 341 27.23 -14.45 -36.51
N PRO A 342 28.21 -14.17 -35.63
CA PRO A 342 28.16 -13.07 -34.66
C PRO A 342 28.55 -11.73 -35.31
N TYR A 343 28.03 -10.62 -34.76
CA TYR A 343 28.54 -9.27 -35.01
C TYR A 343 29.16 -8.71 -33.74
N LYS A 344 30.38 -8.18 -33.89
CA LYS A 344 31.15 -7.40 -32.91
C LYS A 344 30.68 -5.94 -32.91
N THR A 345 31.05 -5.25 -31.82
CA THR A 345 31.37 -3.82 -31.58
C THR A 345 30.48 -3.24 -30.46
N SER A 346 30.91 -2.39 -29.53
CA SER A 346 32.20 -1.81 -29.13
C SER A 346 31.96 -1.10 -27.78
N LYS A 347 33.04 -0.89 -27.03
CA LYS A 347 33.09 -0.12 -25.78
C LYS A 347 32.46 1.28 -25.92
N GLU A 348 31.82 1.77 -24.87
CA GLU A 348 32.14 3.08 -24.29
C GLU A 348 31.61 3.24 -22.86
N THR A 349 32.55 3.42 -21.94
CA THR A 349 32.42 3.88 -20.56
C THR A 349 32.04 5.35 -20.51
N ARG A 350 31.05 5.72 -19.70
CA ARG A 350 31.00 7.05 -19.06
C ARG A 350 30.63 6.96 -17.59
N ILE A 351 31.60 7.39 -16.80
CA ILE A 351 31.55 7.71 -15.37
C ILE A 351 30.66 8.96 -15.22
N VAL A 352 29.65 8.90 -14.35
CA VAL A 352 29.09 10.12 -13.75
C VAL A 352 28.98 9.90 -12.25
N GLN A 353 29.59 10.83 -11.53
CA GLN A 353 29.81 10.86 -10.10
C GLN A 353 28.49 11.02 -9.34
N ASN A 354 28.41 10.29 -8.23
CA ASN A 354 27.47 10.48 -7.13
C ASN A 354 27.90 11.69 -6.28
N PRO A 355 26.99 12.65 -6.01
CA PRO A 355 27.13 13.49 -4.84
C PRO A 355 25.78 13.57 -4.10
N PHE A 356 25.67 12.90 -2.95
CA PHE A 356 25.59 13.56 -1.63
C PHE A 356 25.06 12.59 -0.56
N ALA A 357 25.91 12.34 0.43
CA ALA A 357 25.57 11.86 1.75
C ALA A 357 25.65 13.01 2.77
N LEU A 358 24.97 12.83 3.91
CA LEU A 358 25.08 13.54 5.21
C LEU A 358 24.17 14.81 5.33
N LEU A 359 23.42 15.10 6.41
CA LEU A 359 23.51 14.76 7.84
C LEU A 359 22.11 14.75 8.52
N ILE A 360 21.98 13.99 9.62
CA ILE A 360 20.87 14.03 10.61
C ILE A 360 21.41 14.63 11.92
N PRO A 361 20.64 15.46 12.65
CA PRO A 361 20.77 15.56 14.10
C PRO A 361 19.54 15.04 14.86
N LYS A 362 19.84 14.40 15.99
CA LYS A 362 18.92 13.74 16.94
C LYS A 362 18.21 14.73 17.88
N ASN A 363 17.06 14.27 18.37
CA ASN A 363 16.37 14.57 19.64
C ASN A 363 15.02 15.28 19.52
N THR A 364 13.93 14.51 19.63
CA THR A 364 12.76 14.90 20.43
C THR A 364 12.06 13.64 20.93
N LYS A 365 11.85 13.53 22.25
CA LYS A 365 10.99 12.51 22.86
C LYS A 365 9.53 12.87 22.59
N VAL A 366 8.74 11.95 22.03
CA VAL A 366 7.29 12.06 21.96
C VAL A 366 6.68 10.88 22.70
N ILE A 367 5.77 11.21 23.62
CA ILE A 367 5.03 10.29 24.48
C ILE A 367 4.00 9.57 23.59
N ALA A 368 4.03 8.24 23.61
CA ALA A 368 3.11 7.40 22.85
C ALA A 368 1.71 7.42 23.47
N VAL A 369 0.71 7.69 22.63
CA VAL A 369 -0.68 7.30 22.85
C VAL A 369 -0.99 6.33 21.72
N GLU A 370 -1.30 5.08 22.06
CA GLU A 370 -1.72 4.06 21.11
C GLU A 370 -3.15 4.37 20.64
N ASP A 371 -3.28 4.87 19.41
CA ASP A 371 -4.55 4.88 18.68
C ASP A 371 -4.53 3.77 17.64
N LYS A 372 -5.44 2.79 17.84
CA LYS A 372 -5.82 1.82 16.82
C LYS A 372 -6.61 2.58 15.76
N ASP A 373 -6.24 2.39 14.49
CA ASP A 373 -6.91 2.94 13.30
C ASP A 373 -6.42 4.33 12.81
N LYS A 374 -5.15 4.40 12.40
CA LYS A 374 -4.68 5.39 11.40
C LYS A 374 -4.68 4.79 10.01
N GLU A 375 -5.78 5.05 9.30
CA GLU A 375 -5.98 4.72 7.89
C GLU A 375 -5.36 5.78 6.96
N ILE A 376 -4.57 5.28 6.00
CA ILE A 376 -4.39 5.72 4.60
C ILE A 376 -4.68 7.21 4.29
N PHE A 377 -4.02 8.15 4.96
CA PHE A 377 -3.77 9.48 4.41
C PHE A 377 -2.38 9.92 4.85
N ASN A 378 -1.45 9.94 3.90
CA ASN A 378 -0.08 10.39 4.11
C ASN A 378 -0.09 11.92 4.30
N LEU A 379 -0.38 12.37 5.52
CA LEU A 379 -0.28 13.76 5.97
C LEU A 379 1.15 14.01 6.47
N ASN A 380 2.08 14.17 5.54
CA ASN A 380 3.37 14.80 5.81
C ASN A 380 3.45 16.08 4.97
N ASP A 381 2.87 17.15 5.48
CA ASP A 381 3.29 18.53 5.23
C ASP A 381 3.03 19.31 6.52
N SER A 382 4.10 19.83 7.11
CA SER A 382 4.07 20.57 8.38
C SER A 382 3.41 21.94 8.19
N PRO A 383 2.49 22.40 9.07
CA PRO A 383 2.01 23.76 9.01
C PRO A 383 3.03 24.73 9.63
N THR A 384 3.29 25.80 8.90
CA THR A 384 4.03 26.98 9.33
C THR A 384 3.37 27.65 10.55
N LYS A 385 4.22 28.21 11.42
CA LYS A 385 3.91 28.86 12.70
C LYS A 385 2.80 29.93 12.61
N LYS A 386 1.80 29.81 13.51
CA LYS A 386 0.98 30.84 14.24
C LYS A 386 -0.35 30.14 14.57
N THR A 387 -0.88 30.01 15.79
CA THR A 387 -0.88 30.83 17.01
C THR A 387 -1.17 29.87 18.18
N LYS A 388 -0.48 30.02 19.31
CA LYS A 388 -0.79 29.30 20.56
C LYS A 388 -2.11 29.85 21.11
N ASN A 389 -3.14 29.01 21.23
CA ASN A 389 -4.18 29.17 22.25
C ASN A 389 -4.42 27.80 22.91
N GLN A 390 -4.30 27.79 24.24
CA GLN A 390 -4.42 26.62 25.09
C GLN A 390 -5.83 26.03 25.00
N ILE A 391 -5.91 24.75 24.67
CA ILE A 391 -7.12 23.94 24.70
C ILE A 391 -7.32 23.45 26.14
N ASN A 392 -8.43 23.83 26.77
CA ASN A 392 -8.91 23.25 28.02
C ASN A 392 -10.06 22.28 27.69
N ILE A 393 -9.77 20.99 27.59
CA ILE A 393 -10.81 19.94 27.51
C ILE A 393 -11.13 19.50 28.93
N LYS A 394 -12.32 19.84 29.42
CA LYS A 394 -12.88 19.27 30.65
C LYS A 394 -13.22 17.79 30.40
N LYS A 395 -12.69 16.93 31.27
CA LYS A 395 -13.03 15.50 31.40
C LYS A 395 -14.55 15.27 31.38
N VAL A 396 -15.02 14.45 30.45
CA VAL A 396 -16.31 13.75 30.58
C VAL A 396 -16.08 12.59 31.55
N VAL A 397 -16.73 12.64 32.70
CA VAL A 397 -16.77 11.56 33.68
C VAL A 397 -17.73 10.48 33.17
N THR A 398 -17.22 9.28 32.95
CA THR A 398 -18.04 8.07 32.80
C THR A 398 -18.52 7.63 34.18
N SER A 399 -19.83 7.66 34.41
CA SER A 399 -20.44 7.00 35.58
C SER A 399 -20.75 5.55 35.24
N ASN A 400 -19.88 4.64 35.69
CA ASN A 400 -20.22 3.23 35.82
C ASN A 400 -21.17 3.07 37.02
N GLY A 401 -22.45 2.83 36.75
CA GLY A 401 -23.40 2.30 37.73
C GLY A 401 -23.61 0.82 37.46
N ILE A 402 -22.88 -0.03 38.20
CA ILE A 402 -23.14 -1.47 38.29
C ILE A 402 -24.35 -1.63 39.20
N SER A 403 -25.45 -2.18 38.68
CA SER A 403 -26.48 -2.80 39.51
C SER A 403 -26.69 -4.23 39.01
N HIS A 404 -26.24 -5.19 39.83
CA HIS A 404 -26.69 -6.57 39.78
C HIS A 404 -28.22 -6.63 39.89
N ASN A 405 -28.84 -7.49 39.08
CA ASN A 405 -29.95 -8.31 39.54
C ASN A 405 -30.02 -9.60 38.71
N GLU A 406 -29.97 -10.71 39.44
CA GLU A 406 -30.14 -12.08 39.00
C GLU A 406 -31.64 -12.44 38.83
N GLY A 407 -31.92 -13.43 37.96
CA GLY A 407 -33.15 -14.22 37.93
C GLY A 407 -34.38 -13.53 37.29
N MET A 408 -35.26 -14.18 36.55
CA MET A 408 -35.64 -15.59 36.57
C MET A 408 -36.47 -15.94 35.30
N PHE A 409 -36.44 -17.22 34.90
CA PHE A 409 -37.31 -17.94 33.96
C PHE A 409 -38.72 -17.37 33.71
N MET A 410 -39.12 -17.16 32.45
CA MET A 410 -39.86 -18.11 31.57
C MET A 410 -39.99 -17.52 30.17
#